data_AF-A0ABC8JSI2-F1
#
_entry.id   AF-A0ABC8JSI2-F1
#
_cell.length_a   1.000
_cell.length_b   1.000
_cell.length_c   1.000
_cell.angle_alpha   90.00
_cell.angle_beta   90.00
_cell.angle_gamma   90.00
#
_symmetry.space_group_name_H-M   'P 1'
#
loop_
_entity.id
_entity.type
_entity.pdbx_description
1 polymer ?
#
loop_
_entity_poly.entity_id
_entity_poly.type
_entity_poly.pdbx_seq_one_letter_code
_entity_poly.pdbx_strand_id
1 'polypeptide(L)'
;MCTSHHDDISQHKLPCLHCDPHSYIHMVQNMIERCIILRMSRDECVKALDRHASILPLVTLTVWRGLERENKEFFETYEHSLSPEPFLKPICSEITEAGEKDTTVKTLP
;
A
#
# COMPACT_ATOMS: atom_id res chain seq x y z
N MET A 1 25.92 -28.83 -7.90
CA MET A 1 25.98 -28.41 -6.50
C MET A 1 26.43 -26.97 -6.49
N CYS A 2 25.68 -26.07 -5.85
CA CYS A 2 25.82 -24.63 -6.02
C CYS A 2 27.24 -24.19 -5.62
N THR A 3 28.07 -23.87 -6.62
CA THR A 3 29.43 -23.40 -6.43
C THR A 3 29.37 -21.98 -5.90
N SER A 4 29.95 -21.79 -4.72
CA SER A 4 30.18 -20.53 -4.04
C SER A 4 30.69 -19.46 -5.00
N HIS A 5 29.81 -18.62 -5.51
CA HIS A 5 30.21 -17.34 -6.10
C HIS A 5 30.37 -16.36 -4.94
N HIS A 6 31.58 -16.35 -4.40
CA HIS A 6 32.12 -15.21 -3.69
C HIS A 6 32.46 -14.16 -4.75
N ASP A 7 31.56 -13.20 -4.96
CA ASP A 7 31.93 -11.90 -5.53
C ASP A 7 31.72 -10.86 -4.43
N ASP A 8 32.83 -10.23 -4.07
CA ASP A 8 33.03 -9.26 -3.01
C ASP A 8 32.35 -7.93 -3.34
N ILE A 9 31.22 -7.62 -2.69
CA ILE A 9 30.77 -6.24 -2.43
C ILE A 9 30.06 -6.21 -1.05
N SER A 10 30.82 -5.83 -0.03
CA SER A 10 30.38 -5.06 1.16
C SER A 10 29.10 -5.51 1.90
N GLN A 11 29.29 -6.34 2.94
CA GLN A 11 28.50 -6.44 4.18
C GLN A 11 26.98 -6.16 4.14
N HIS A 12 26.22 -6.99 3.43
CA HIS A 12 24.90 -7.47 3.88
C HIS A 12 24.60 -8.77 3.12
N LYS A 13 24.74 -9.92 3.80
CA LYS A 13 24.57 -11.25 3.19
C LYS A 13 23.10 -11.53 2.92
N LEU A 14 22.58 -11.04 1.80
CA LEU A 14 21.22 -11.34 1.36
C LEU A 14 21.07 -12.86 1.15
N PRO A 15 19.93 -13.48 1.51
CA PRO A 15 19.69 -14.90 1.27
C PRO A 15 19.75 -15.20 -0.23
N CYS A 16 20.20 -16.38 -0.63
CA CYS A 16 20.12 -16.78 -2.03
C CYS A 16 18.73 -17.32 -2.35
N LEU A 17 18.08 -16.77 -3.39
CA LEU A 17 16.79 -17.28 -3.88
C LEU A 17 16.83 -18.79 -4.22
N HIS A 18 17.97 -19.29 -4.67
CA HIS A 18 18.11 -20.69 -5.09
C HIS A 18 18.34 -21.69 -3.95
N CYS A 19 18.97 -21.27 -2.86
CA CYS A 19 19.32 -22.16 -1.75
C CYS A 19 18.44 -21.97 -0.51
N ASP A 20 17.83 -20.80 -0.35
CA ASP A 20 16.81 -20.54 0.67
C ASP A 20 15.75 -19.56 0.12
N PRO A 21 14.85 -20.05 -0.75
CA PRO A 21 13.81 -19.21 -1.37
C PRO A 21 12.88 -18.61 -0.33
N HIS A 22 12.59 -19.33 0.77
CA HIS A 22 11.72 -18.83 1.83
C HIS A 22 12.32 -17.61 2.51
N SER A 23 13.55 -17.69 3.01
CA SER A 23 14.18 -16.53 3.66
C SER A 23 14.35 -15.36 2.71
N TYR A 24 14.64 -15.62 1.43
CA TYR A 24 14.75 -14.54 0.43
C TYR A 24 13.42 -13.82 0.22
N ILE A 25 12.32 -14.56 0.05
CA ILE A 25 10.98 -13.98 -0.13
C ILE A 25 10.57 -13.19 1.11
N HIS A 26 10.77 -13.75 2.32
CA HIS A 26 10.48 -13.04 3.58
C HIS A 26 11.29 -11.74 3.71
N MET A 27 12.56 -11.75 3.32
CA MET A 27 13.38 -10.54 3.32
C MET A 27 12.82 -9.49 2.35
N VAL A 28 12.44 -9.88 1.14
CA VAL A 28 11.85 -8.96 0.14
C VAL A 28 10.51 -8.42 0.63
N GLN A 29 9.67 -9.26 1.24
CA GLN A 29 8.43 -8.83 1.87
C GLN A 29 8.67 -7.76 2.94
N ASN A 30 9.64 -7.97 3.84
CA ASN A 30 9.98 -6.98 4.87
C ASN A 30 10.46 -5.64 4.26
N MET A 31 11.16 -5.68 3.13
CA MET A 31 11.55 -4.46 2.41
C MET A 31 10.34 -3.75 1.81
N ILE A 32 9.40 -4.50 1.23
CA ILE A 32 8.14 -3.97 0.71
C ILE A 32 7.31 -3.33 1.83
N GLU A 33 7.18 -3.98 2.98
CA GLU A 33 6.46 -3.44 4.14
C GLU A 33 7.05 -2.10 4.61
N ARG A 34 8.38 -1.98 4.60
CA ARG A 34 9.07 -0.70 4.89
C ARG A 34 8.74 0.37 3.84
N CYS A 35 8.70 0.02 2.56
CA CYS A 35 8.29 0.95 1.51
C CYS A 35 6.84 1.42 1.68
N ILE A 36 5.94 0.54 2.10
CA ILE A 36 4.54 0.85 2.38
C ILE A 36 4.42 1.85 3.55
N ILE A 37 5.17 1.61 4.64
CA ILE A 37 5.23 2.54 5.78
C ILE A 37 5.74 3.93 5.36
N LEU A 38 6.70 3.97 4.43
CA LEU A 38 7.24 5.21 3.86
C LEU A 38 6.33 5.85 2.79
N ARG A 39 5.09 5.36 2.60
CA ARG A 39 4.12 5.89 1.62
C ARG A 39 4.66 5.88 0.19
N MET A 40 5.42 4.85 -0.19
CA MET A 40 5.89 4.68 -1.56
C MET A 40 4.85 3.96 -2.41
N SER A 41 4.58 4.47 -3.61
CA SER A 41 3.85 3.72 -4.63
C SER A 41 4.58 2.43 -5.01
N ARG A 42 3.88 1.48 -5.63
CA ARG A 42 4.49 0.24 -6.14
C ARG A 42 5.73 0.53 -7.01
N ASP A 43 5.64 1.50 -7.90
CA ASP A 43 6.72 1.81 -8.84
C ASP A 43 7.93 2.46 -8.13
N GLU A 44 7.68 3.27 -7.10
CA GLU A 44 8.74 3.81 -6.24
C GLU A 44 9.40 2.73 -5.40
N CYS A 45 8.62 1.82 -4.82
CA CYS A 45 9.10 0.64 -4.11
C CYS A 45 10.02 -0.20 -5.01
N VAL A 46 9.57 -0.53 -6.23
CA VAL A 46 10.38 -1.29 -7.21
C VAL A 46 11.69 -0.58 -7.52
N LYS A 47 11.66 0.72 -7.81
CA LYS A 47 12.88 1.51 -8.10
C LYS A 47 13.81 1.60 -6.88
N ALA A 48 13.26 1.73 -5.67
CA ALA A 48 14.04 1.83 -4.45
C ALA A 48 14.76 0.50 -4.14
N LEU A 49 14.05 -0.62 -4.25
CA LEU A 49 14.62 -1.95 -3.99
C LEU A 49 15.67 -2.35 -5.04
N ASP A 50 15.45 -1.99 -6.30
CA ASP A 50 16.43 -2.18 -7.37
C ASP A 50 17.72 -1.40 -7.09
N ARG A 51 17.61 -0.10 -6.80
CA ARG A 51 18.78 0.78 -6.60
C ARG A 51 19.51 0.56 -5.28
N HIS A 52 18.79 0.33 -4.19
CA HIS A 52 19.36 0.34 -2.85
C HIS A 52 19.62 -1.06 -2.28
N ALA A 53 18.93 -2.08 -2.78
CA ALA A 53 19.07 -3.45 -2.30
C ALA A 53 19.45 -4.44 -3.41
N SER A 54 19.65 -3.98 -4.65
CA SER A 54 19.97 -4.82 -5.81
C SER A 54 18.98 -5.99 -6.00
N ILE A 55 17.72 -5.78 -5.62
CA ILE A 55 16.66 -6.77 -5.81
C ILE A 55 16.08 -6.60 -7.21
N LEU A 56 16.04 -7.68 -7.98
CA LEU A 56 15.50 -7.66 -9.32
C LEU A 56 14.05 -7.13 -9.31
N PRO A 57 13.70 -6.14 -10.16
CA PRO A 57 12.36 -5.56 -10.22
C PRO A 57 11.24 -6.61 -10.34
N LEU A 58 11.50 -7.68 -11.10
CA LEU A 58 10.55 -8.78 -11.30
C LEU A 58 10.22 -9.53 -9.99
N VAL A 59 11.20 -9.71 -9.11
CA VAL A 59 11.00 -10.32 -7.79
C VAL A 59 10.08 -9.44 -6.95
N THR A 60 10.42 -8.16 -6.83
CA THR A 60 9.61 -7.18 -6.07
C THR A 60 8.16 -7.15 -6.57
N LEU A 61 7.96 -7.06 -7.90
CA LEU A 61 6.63 -7.09 -8.50
C LEU A 61 5.86 -8.37 -8.21
N THR A 62 6.54 -9.52 -8.23
CA THR A 62 5.91 -10.82 -7.99
C THR A 62 5.47 -10.95 -6.54
N VAL A 63 6.32 -10.58 -5.58
CA VAL A 63 5.99 -10.60 -4.15
C VAL A 63 4.90 -9.59 -3.84
N TRP A 64 5.00 -8.37 -4.36
CA TRP A 64 3.98 -7.33 -4.20
C TRP A 64 2.59 -7.78 -4.68
N ARG A 65 2.50 -8.38 -5.88
CA ARG A 65 1.23 -8.95 -6.38
C ARG A 65 0.68 -10.07 -5.51
N GLY A 66 1.55 -10.85 -4.88
CA GLY A 66 1.15 -11.86 -3.88
C GLY A 66 0.47 -11.20 -2.68
N LEU A 67 1.10 -10.16 -2.13
CA LEU A 67 0.58 -9.40 -0.99
C LEU A 67 -0.74 -8.69 -1.32
N GLU A 68 -0.86 -8.06 -2.49
CA GLU A 68 -2.10 -7.44 -2.97
C GLU A 68 -3.25 -8.44 -3.04
N ARG A 69 -2.99 -9.63 -3.59
CA ARG A 69 -4.01 -10.69 -3.72
C ARG A 69 -4.48 -11.20 -2.36
N GLU A 70 -3.58 -11.32 -1.39
CA GLU A 70 -3.90 -11.83 -0.05
C GLU A 70 -4.53 -10.76 0.84
N ASN A 71 -4.26 -9.47 0.59
CA ASN A 71 -4.65 -8.35 1.46
C ASN A 71 -5.36 -7.24 0.66
N LYS A 72 -6.31 -7.61 -0.19
CA LYS A 72 -6.92 -6.71 -1.18
C LYS A 72 -7.45 -5.40 -0.60
N GLU A 73 -8.25 -5.47 0.47
CA GLU A 73 -8.86 -4.30 1.12
C GLU A 73 -7.82 -3.30 1.65
N PHE A 74 -6.69 -3.81 2.17
CA PHE A 74 -5.58 -2.99 2.63
C PHE A 74 -4.95 -2.22 1.47
N PHE A 75 -4.64 -2.90 0.37
CA PHE A 75 -3.97 -2.28 -0.77
C PHE A 75 -4.87 -1.30 -1.52
N GLU A 76 -6.18 -1.55 -1.62
CA GLU A 76 -7.14 -0.58 -2.16
C GLU A 76 -7.13 0.72 -1.35
N THR A 77 -7.24 0.62 -0.02
CA THR A 77 -7.19 1.78 0.87
C THR A 77 -5.83 2.49 0.80
N TYR A 78 -4.74 1.71 0.75
CA TYR A 78 -3.39 2.22 0.65
C TYR A 78 -3.19 3.06 -0.62
N GLU A 79 -3.57 2.54 -1.80
CA GLU A 79 -3.45 3.26 -3.06
C GLU A 79 -4.24 4.57 -3.08
N HIS A 80 -5.47 4.56 -2.53
CA HIS A 80 -6.26 5.78 -2.38
C HIS A 80 -5.57 6.82 -1.48
N SER A 81 -4.87 6.36 -0.43
CA SER A 81 -4.16 7.23 0.50
C SER A 81 -2.85 7.82 -0.04
N LEU A 82 -2.30 7.25 -1.12
CA LEU A 82 -1.12 7.78 -1.80
C LEU A 82 -1.44 8.95 -2.72
N SER A 83 -2.70 9.08 -3.15
CA SER A 83 -3.16 10.29 -3.82
C SER A 83 -3.09 11.44 -2.80
N PRO A 84 -2.43 12.56 -3.11
CA PRO A 84 -2.63 13.77 -2.34
C PRO A 84 -4.12 14.13 -2.46
N GLU A 85 -4.91 13.82 -1.44
CA GLU A 85 -6.31 14.25 -1.40
C GLU A 85 -6.27 15.79 -1.49
N PRO A 86 -6.89 16.42 -2.52
CA PRO A 86 -7.16 17.83 -2.41
C PRO A 86 -8.04 18.00 -1.18
N PHE A 87 -7.51 18.64 -0.13
CA PHE A 87 -8.21 19.06 1.07
C PHE A 87 -9.33 20.06 0.72
N LEU A 88 -10.36 19.62 0.01
CA LEU A 88 -11.57 20.38 -0.27
C LEU A 88 -12.77 19.44 -0.17
N LYS A 89 -13.07 19.02 1.06
CA LYS A 89 -14.47 18.83 1.46
C LYS A 89 -14.89 20.12 2.15
N PRO A 90 -15.69 21.00 1.51
CA PRO A 90 -16.34 22.07 2.23
C PRO A 90 -17.18 21.46 3.35
N ILE A 91 -16.89 21.86 4.58
CA ILE A 91 -17.78 21.67 5.72
C ILE A 91 -19.01 22.56 5.50
N CYS A 92 -20.17 22.04 5.91
CA CYS A 92 -21.53 22.62 5.87
C CYS A 92 -22.31 22.39 4.56
N SER A 93 -22.96 21.24 4.45
CA SER A 93 -24.33 21.21 3.91
C SER A 93 -25.25 21.73 5.01
N GLU A 94 -25.76 22.93 4.80
CA GLU A 94 -26.71 23.64 5.62
C GLU A 94 -27.92 22.76 5.97
N ILE A 95 -28.27 22.72 7.25
CA ILE A 95 -29.62 22.37 7.69
C ILE A 95 -30.49 23.56 7.28
N THR A 96 -31.16 23.49 6.13
CA THR A 96 -32.34 24.34 5.89
C THR A 96 -33.55 23.59 6.42
N GLU A 97 -34.04 24.07 7.57
CA GLU A 97 -35.38 23.81 8.11
C GLU A 97 -36.44 23.93 7.00
N ALA A 98 -37.22 22.87 6.81
CA ALA A 98 -38.50 22.93 6.13
C ALA A 98 -39.60 22.45 7.09
N GLY A 99 -40.01 23.38 7.95
CA GLY A 99 -41.38 23.56 8.46
C GLY A 99 -42.18 22.35 8.90
N GLU A 100 -42.07 22.00 10.18
CA GLU A 100 -43.18 21.40 10.92
C GLU A 100 -43.95 22.54 11.61
N LYS A 101 -45.16 22.83 11.11
CA LYS A 101 -46.15 23.61 11.86
C LYS A 101 -47.45 22.83 11.91
N ASP A 102 -47.61 22.13 13.02
CA ASP A 102 -48.87 21.58 13.48
C ASP A 102 -49.77 22.73 13.96
N THR A 103 -50.92 22.95 13.34
CA THR A 103 -52.02 23.75 13.93
C THR A 103 -53.36 23.32 13.35
N THR A 104 -54.00 22.40 14.07
CA THR A 104 -55.38 22.53 14.56
C THR A 104 -56.54 22.46 13.56
N VAL A 105 -57.22 21.31 13.62
CA VAL A 105 -58.65 21.08 13.33
C VAL A 105 -59.56 22.21 13.84
N LYS A 106 -60.49 22.71 13.02
CA LYS A 106 -61.88 23.12 13.40
C LYS A 106 -62.75 23.59 12.21
N THR A 107 -63.68 22.71 11.84
CA THR A 107 -65.14 22.88 11.60
C THR A 107 -65.73 24.07 10.82
N LEU A 108 -66.58 23.68 9.85
CA LEU A 108 -67.71 24.32 9.15
C LEU A 108 -68.41 25.53 9.81
N PRO A 109 -69.02 26.39 8.98
CA PRO A 109 -70.49 26.29 8.80
C PRO A 109 -70.95 26.23 7.33
#